data_AF-A0A098E806-F1
#
_entry.id   AF-A0A098E806-F1
#
_cell.length_a   1.000
_cell.length_b   1.000
_cell.length_c   1.000
_cell.angle_alpha   90.00
_cell.angle_beta   90.00
_cell.angle_gamma   90.00
#
_symmetry.space_group_name_H-M   'P 1'
#
loop_
_entity.id
_entity.type
_entity.pdbx_description
1 polymer ?
#
loop_
_entity_poly.entity_id
_entity_poly.type
_entity_poly.pdbx_seq_one_letter_code
_entity_poly.pdbx_strand_id
1 'polypeptide(L)'
;MKAIITNKEILQEKFKDNFLEIESKLKEYCKVFDGKLFYTNKTKPDEIRNVFDEAEKEGVNSFVIVGGNDVIPFFKLKNPASDDGDEIVYSDNPYASKDNDYFIPERSLGRIPDGNNAEFLLSVLENFIGIKKDKRKGKFGCTAAEWIKASKEVYKAVNGRTLKISPPIKSNTIETKWTQ
;
A
#
# COMPACT_ATOMS: atom_id res chain seq x y z
N MET A 1 -5.42 -5.93 -14.34
CA MET A 1 -5.23 -4.47 -14.40
C MET A 1 -5.42 -3.91 -12.98
N LYS A 2 -4.83 -2.78 -12.60
CA LYS A 2 -5.00 -2.23 -11.24
C LYS A 2 -6.01 -1.09 -11.20
N ALA A 3 -6.66 -0.87 -10.06
CA ALA A 3 -7.57 0.26 -9.86
C ALA A 3 -7.28 1.00 -8.57
N ILE A 4 -7.40 2.33 -8.62
CA ILE A 4 -7.67 3.14 -7.44
C ILE A 4 -9.18 3.37 -7.35
N ILE A 5 -9.73 3.25 -6.15
CA ILE A 5 -11.12 3.62 -5.83
C ILE A 5 -11.11 4.70 -4.75
N THR A 6 -11.82 5.80 -4.98
CA THR A 6 -11.99 6.88 -4.00
C THR A 6 -13.29 7.64 -4.20
N ASN A 7 -13.79 8.30 -3.16
CA ASN A 7 -14.95 9.17 -3.28
C ASN A 7 -14.48 10.57 -3.68
N LYS A 8 -14.85 11.01 -4.88
CA LYS A 8 -14.34 12.28 -5.44
C LYS A 8 -14.81 13.48 -4.64
N GLU A 9 -16.10 13.55 -4.38
CA GLU A 9 -16.74 14.70 -3.75
C GLU A 9 -16.22 14.88 -2.33
N ILE A 10 -16.17 13.80 -1.54
CA ILE A 10 -15.68 13.85 -0.16
C ILE A 10 -14.17 14.18 -0.12
N LEU A 11 -13.36 13.55 -0.96
CA LEU A 11 -11.91 13.82 -0.97
C LEU A 11 -11.61 15.26 -1.40
N GLN A 12 -12.38 15.79 -2.36
CA GLN A 12 -12.28 17.17 -2.81
C GLN A 12 -12.72 18.16 -1.74
N GLU A 13 -13.82 17.89 -1.04
CA GLU A 13 -14.26 18.74 0.07
C GLU A 13 -13.25 18.74 1.21
N LYS A 14 -12.76 17.56 1.59
CA LYS A 14 -11.79 17.36 2.68
C LYS A 14 -10.46 18.07 2.43
N PHE A 15 -9.95 18.03 1.21
CA PHE A 15 -8.65 18.60 0.84
C PHE A 15 -8.78 19.68 -0.24
N LYS A 16 -9.74 20.59 -0.08
CA LYS A 16 -10.11 21.59 -1.09
C LYS A 16 -8.93 22.33 -1.73
N ASP A 17 -7.98 22.78 -0.93
CA ASP A 17 -6.84 23.57 -1.40
C ASP A 17 -5.77 22.72 -2.12
N ASN A 18 -5.67 21.43 -1.78
CA ASN A 18 -4.68 20.50 -2.34
C ASN A 18 -5.28 19.49 -3.34
N PHE A 19 -6.60 19.51 -3.57
CA PHE A 19 -7.28 18.45 -4.31
C PHE A 19 -6.77 18.32 -5.75
N LEU A 20 -6.47 19.42 -6.43
CA LEU A 20 -5.93 19.39 -7.79
C LEU A 20 -4.57 18.67 -7.84
N GLU A 21 -3.73 18.89 -6.84
CA GLU A 21 -2.43 18.22 -6.71
C GLU A 21 -2.61 16.74 -6.40
N ILE A 22 -3.47 16.41 -5.43
CA ILE A 22 -3.82 15.02 -5.09
C ILE A 22 -4.36 14.29 -6.32
N GLU A 23 -5.29 14.89 -7.05
CA GLU A 23 -5.87 14.31 -8.27
C GLU A 23 -4.81 14.07 -9.34
N SER A 24 -3.88 15.02 -9.52
CA SER A 24 -2.73 14.87 -10.42
C SER A 24 -1.85 13.69 -10.02
N LYS A 25 -1.54 13.53 -8.73
CA LYS A 25 -0.74 12.41 -8.21
C LYS A 25 -1.46 11.07 -8.31
N LEU A 26 -2.78 11.02 -8.13
CA LEU A 26 -3.56 9.80 -8.35
C LEU A 26 -3.51 9.36 -9.81
N LYS A 27 -3.66 10.30 -10.75
CA LYS A 27 -3.52 10.03 -12.19
C LYS A 27 -2.09 9.56 -12.53
N GLU A 28 -1.08 10.18 -11.93
CA GLU A 28 0.31 9.76 -12.08
C GLU A 28 0.54 8.34 -11.55
N TYR A 29 0.02 8.04 -10.36
CA TYR A 29 0.07 6.70 -9.77
C TYR A 29 -0.54 5.67 -10.73
N CYS A 30 -1.75 5.90 -11.23
CA CYS A 30 -2.41 5.02 -12.19
C CYS A 30 -1.54 4.78 -13.44
N LYS A 31 -0.95 5.83 -14.00
CA LYS A 31 -0.01 5.73 -15.14
C LYS A 31 1.22 4.89 -14.82
N VAL A 32 1.84 5.11 -13.65
CA VAL A 32 3.05 4.38 -13.22
C VAL A 32 2.73 2.92 -12.91
N PHE A 33 1.54 2.64 -12.37
CA PHE A 33 1.12 1.30 -11.93
C PHE A 33 0.40 0.46 -12.99
N ASP A 34 0.16 1.02 -14.18
CA ASP A 34 -0.69 0.44 -15.23
C ASP A 34 -2.09 0.11 -14.67
N GLY A 35 -2.76 1.16 -14.22
CA GLY A 35 -4.06 1.09 -13.59
C GLY A 35 -4.98 2.22 -13.99
N LYS A 36 -6.22 2.13 -13.52
CA LYS A 36 -7.31 3.07 -13.76
C LYS A 36 -7.75 3.73 -12.45
N LEU A 37 -8.34 4.91 -12.55
CA LEU A 37 -8.89 5.65 -11.43
C LEU A 37 -10.41 5.62 -11.52
N PHE A 38 -11.06 5.03 -10.51
CA PHE A 38 -12.50 4.96 -10.41
C PHE A 38 -12.96 5.89 -9.29
N TYR A 39 -13.85 6.80 -9.65
CA TYR A 39 -14.53 7.66 -8.69
C TYR A 39 -15.89 7.10 -8.33
N THR A 40 -16.25 7.25 -7.07
CA THR A 40 -17.61 7.06 -6.58
C THR A 40 -18.13 8.33 -5.93
N ASN A 41 -19.44 8.51 -5.93
CA ASN A 41 -20.15 9.47 -5.10
C ASN A 41 -21.02 8.76 -4.03
N LYS A 42 -20.92 7.43 -3.95
CA LYS A 42 -21.64 6.62 -2.97
C LYS A 42 -20.99 6.78 -1.60
N THR A 43 -21.82 6.74 -0.56
CA THR A 43 -21.40 6.91 0.84
C THR A 43 -21.67 5.68 1.69
N LYS A 44 -22.49 4.73 1.21
CA LYS A 44 -22.76 3.47 1.93
C LYS A 44 -21.79 2.38 1.47
N PRO A 45 -21.19 1.61 2.39
CA PRO A 45 -20.24 0.55 2.03
C PRO A 45 -20.77 -0.45 1.00
N ASP A 46 -22.02 -0.91 1.15
CA ASP A 46 -22.63 -1.87 0.22
C ASP A 46 -22.76 -1.31 -1.20
N GLU A 47 -23.09 -0.03 -1.35
CA GLU A 47 -23.20 0.63 -2.65
C GLU A 47 -21.83 0.88 -3.28
N ILE A 48 -20.81 1.17 -2.45
CA ILE A 48 -19.41 1.33 -2.91
C ILE A 48 -18.86 -0.01 -3.39
N ARG A 49 -19.24 -1.14 -2.76
CA ARG A 49 -18.82 -2.48 -3.20
C ARG A 49 -19.14 -2.74 -4.68
N ASN A 50 -20.30 -2.29 -5.15
CA ASN A 50 -20.68 -2.42 -6.56
C ASN A 50 -19.70 -1.74 -7.52
N VAL A 51 -18.97 -0.71 -7.09
CA VAL A 51 -17.94 -0.05 -7.92
C VAL A 51 -16.75 -0.98 -8.17
N PHE A 52 -16.42 -1.85 -7.21
CA PHE A 52 -15.40 -2.89 -7.40
C PHE A 52 -15.88 -3.93 -8.42
N ASP A 53 -17.14 -4.36 -8.34
CA ASP A 53 -17.74 -5.30 -9.28
C ASP A 53 -17.71 -4.76 -10.72
N GLU A 54 -18.07 -3.48 -10.92
CA GLU A 54 -18.02 -2.85 -12.25
C GLU A 54 -16.57 -2.73 -12.76
N ALA A 55 -15.62 -2.36 -11.90
CA ALA A 55 -14.22 -2.29 -12.27
C ALA A 55 -13.65 -3.68 -12.66
N GLU A 56 -14.09 -4.77 -12.03
CA GLU A 56 -13.71 -6.14 -12.41
C GLU A 56 -14.18 -6.51 -13.82
N LYS A 57 -15.38 -6.05 -14.24
CA LYS A 57 -15.88 -6.26 -15.60
C LYS A 57 -14.97 -5.60 -16.64
N GLU A 58 -14.20 -4.59 -16.27
CA GLU A 58 -13.15 -3.97 -17.10
C GLU A 58 -11.78 -4.68 -17.03
N GLY A 59 -11.69 -5.85 -16.39
CA GLY A 59 -10.44 -6.63 -16.27
C GLY A 59 -9.50 -6.19 -15.15
N VAL A 60 -10.02 -5.43 -14.17
CA VAL A 60 -9.29 -5.10 -12.94
C VAL A 60 -9.30 -6.30 -11.99
N ASN A 61 -8.16 -6.57 -11.35
CA ASN A 61 -8.00 -7.68 -10.40
C ASN A 61 -7.16 -7.29 -9.15
N SER A 62 -6.79 -6.02 -9.03
CA SER A 62 -6.08 -5.50 -7.86
C SER A 62 -6.53 -4.08 -7.60
N PHE A 63 -6.86 -3.79 -6.35
CA PHE A 63 -7.54 -2.58 -5.94
C PHE A 63 -6.78 -1.88 -4.83
N VAL A 64 -6.79 -0.55 -4.88
CA VAL A 64 -6.31 0.31 -3.81
C VAL A 64 -7.39 1.33 -3.50
N ILE A 65 -7.90 1.32 -2.27
CA ILE A 65 -8.73 2.40 -1.76
C ILE A 65 -7.82 3.58 -1.42
N VAL A 66 -8.22 4.80 -1.77
CA VAL A 66 -7.53 6.01 -1.33
C VAL A 66 -8.47 6.84 -0.46
N GLY A 67 -8.01 7.16 0.75
CA GLY A 67 -8.73 7.96 1.73
C GLY A 67 -8.99 7.23 3.05
N GLY A 68 -9.36 8.01 4.07
CA GLY A 68 -9.80 7.54 5.37
C GLY A 68 -11.19 6.91 5.36
N ASN A 69 -11.65 6.51 6.55
CA ASN A 69 -13.01 5.97 6.77
C ASN A 69 -14.11 6.97 6.43
N ASP A 70 -13.82 8.26 6.51
CA ASP A 70 -14.73 9.33 6.13
C ASP A 70 -14.86 9.48 4.61
N VAL A 71 -13.83 9.13 3.83
CA VAL A 71 -13.85 9.16 2.36
C VAL A 71 -14.43 7.87 1.78
N ILE A 72 -13.91 6.71 2.19
CA ILE A 72 -14.44 5.38 1.87
C ILE A 72 -14.63 4.64 3.20
N PRO A 73 -15.87 4.44 3.65
CA PRO A 73 -16.14 3.84 4.95
C PRO A 73 -15.78 2.37 5.03
N PHE A 74 -15.28 1.96 6.18
CA PHE A 74 -15.15 0.56 6.56
C PHE A 74 -16.52 -0.07 6.75
N PHE A 75 -16.58 -1.39 6.55
CA PHE A 75 -17.68 -2.18 7.06
C PHE A 75 -17.56 -2.33 8.57
N LYS A 76 -18.69 -2.28 9.27
CA LYS A 76 -18.81 -2.61 10.69
C LYS A 76 -19.18 -4.08 10.80
N LEU A 77 -18.23 -4.93 11.12
CA LEU A 77 -18.41 -6.38 11.22
C LEU A 77 -18.49 -6.79 12.69
N LYS A 78 -19.23 -7.84 12.99
CA LYS A 78 -19.19 -8.45 14.32
C LYS A 78 -17.80 -9.03 14.57
N ASN A 79 -17.20 -8.73 15.72
CA ASN A 79 -15.91 -9.32 16.10
C ASN A 79 -16.08 -10.83 16.33
N PRO A 80 -15.34 -11.71 15.63
CA PRO A 80 -15.35 -13.14 15.93
C PRO A 80 -14.68 -13.48 17.26
N ALA A 81 -13.82 -12.61 17.80
CA ALA A 81 -13.14 -12.76 19.09
C ALA A 81 -13.77 -11.86 20.16
N SER A 82 -15.10 -11.94 20.32
CA SER A 82 -15.87 -11.04 21.20
C SER A 82 -15.49 -11.08 22.69
N ASP A 83 -14.61 -12.00 23.09
CA ASP A 83 -14.06 -12.12 24.43
C ASP A 83 -12.94 -11.11 24.75
N ASP A 84 -12.43 -10.38 23.74
CA ASP A 84 -11.43 -9.31 23.90
C ASP A 84 -12.01 -7.96 24.36
N GLY A 85 -13.33 -7.84 24.39
CA GLY A 85 -14.06 -6.62 24.80
C GLY A 85 -14.55 -5.74 23.64
N ASP A 86 -14.12 -6.00 22.40
CA ASP A 86 -14.60 -5.29 21.21
C ASP A 86 -15.74 -6.07 20.53
N GLU A 87 -16.92 -5.47 20.39
CA GLU A 87 -18.04 -6.12 19.69
C GLU A 87 -17.97 -5.97 18.16
N ILE A 88 -17.28 -4.92 17.68
CA ILE A 88 -17.28 -4.50 16.28
C ILE A 88 -15.85 -4.34 15.76
N VAL A 89 -15.59 -4.91 14.59
CA VAL A 89 -14.35 -4.72 13.82
C VAL A 89 -14.65 -3.88 12.59
N TYR A 90 -13.89 -2.79 12.41
CA TYR A 90 -13.91 -2.00 11.18
C TYR A 90 -13.00 -2.66 10.15
N SER A 91 -13.55 -3.03 8.99
CA SER A 91 -12.80 -3.80 7.99
C SER A 91 -13.10 -3.40 6.55
N ASP A 92 -12.09 -3.57 5.71
CA ASP A 92 -12.19 -3.50 4.25
C ASP A 92 -12.45 -4.88 3.61
N ASN A 93 -12.43 -5.98 4.37
CA ASN A 93 -12.58 -7.35 3.82
C ASN A 93 -13.83 -7.54 2.95
N PRO A 94 -15.00 -6.96 3.26
CA PRO A 94 -16.16 -7.12 2.39
C PRO A 94 -16.01 -6.40 1.03
N TYR A 95 -15.16 -5.37 0.91
CA TYR A 95 -14.77 -4.85 -0.41
C TYR A 95 -13.88 -5.82 -1.17
N ALA A 96 -13.07 -6.62 -0.47
CA ALA A 96 -12.18 -7.61 -1.06
C ALA A 96 -12.91 -8.91 -1.50
N SER A 97 -14.17 -9.08 -1.14
CA SER A 97 -14.93 -10.33 -1.33
C SER A 97 -16.11 -10.08 -2.28
N LYS A 98 -16.39 -11.03 -3.18
CA LYS A 98 -17.45 -10.89 -4.20
C LYS A 98 -18.82 -11.22 -3.64
N ASP A 99 -18.86 -12.12 -2.67
CA ASP A 99 -20.07 -12.50 -1.97
C ASP A 99 -20.08 -11.95 -0.53
N ASN A 100 -20.98 -12.49 0.30
CA ASN A 100 -21.11 -12.07 1.69
C ASN A 100 -20.15 -12.83 2.63
N ASP A 101 -19.41 -13.82 2.14
CA ASP A 101 -18.40 -14.55 2.90
C ASP A 101 -17.06 -13.81 2.86
N TYR A 102 -16.99 -12.75 3.67
CA TYR A 102 -15.82 -11.87 3.73
C TYR A 102 -14.58 -12.49 4.40
N PHE A 103 -14.65 -13.76 4.82
CA PHE A 103 -13.49 -14.51 5.30
C PHE A 103 -12.61 -15.02 4.15
N ILE A 104 -13.13 -15.04 2.93
CA ILE A 104 -12.44 -15.55 1.74
C ILE A 104 -12.31 -14.40 0.73
N PRO A 105 -11.30 -13.52 0.87
CA PRO A 105 -11.09 -12.43 -0.07
C PRO A 105 -10.65 -12.96 -1.44
N GLU A 106 -11.37 -12.57 -2.49
CA GLU A 106 -11.10 -12.96 -3.88
C GLU A 106 -10.42 -11.83 -4.67
N ARG A 107 -10.37 -10.63 -4.11
CA ARG A 107 -9.70 -9.45 -4.68
C ARG A 107 -8.44 -9.14 -3.90
N SER A 108 -7.35 -8.84 -4.60
CA SER A 108 -6.20 -8.19 -3.98
C SER A 108 -6.58 -6.75 -3.64
N LEU A 109 -6.72 -6.44 -2.35
CA LEU A 109 -7.13 -5.11 -1.87
C LEU A 109 -6.08 -4.52 -0.93
N GLY A 110 -5.83 -3.23 -1.06
CA GLY A 110 -5.13 -2.43 -0.07
C GLY A 110 -5.80 -1.06 0.11
N ARG A 111 -5.35 -0.31 1.12
CA ARG A 111 -5.79 1.06 1.36
C ARG A 111 -4.58 1.97 1.55
N ILE A 112 -4.61 3.13 0.92
CA ILE A 112 -3.74 4.27 1.21
C ILE A 112 -4.55 5.24 2.08
N PRO A 113 -4.37 5.23 3.41
CA PRO A 113 -5.06 6.16 4.28
C PRO A 113 -4.54 7.59 4.06
N ASP A 114 -5.41 8.58 4.26
CA ASP A 114 -5.04 9.99 4.10
C ASP A 114 -4.48 10.64 5.37
N GLY A 115 -4.53 9.95 6.52
CA GLY A 115 -4.03 10.47 7.80
C GLY A 115 -4.66 11.79 8.24
N ASN A 116 -5.81 12.17 7.69
CA ASN A 116 -6.42 13.51 7.81
C ASN A 116 -5.45 14.65 7.44
N ASN A 117 -4.49 14.39 6.55
CA ASN A 117 -3.48 15.37 6.18
C ASN A 117 -3.11 15.24 4.69
N ALA A 118 -3.31 16.32 3.93
CA ALA A 118 -3.05 16.35 2.49
C ALA A 118 -1.58 16.09 2.15
N GLU A 119 -0.65 16.73 2.88
CA GLU A 119 0.79 16.57 2.68
C GLU A 119 1.23 15.13 2.96
N PHE A 120 0.65 14.50 3.99
CA PHE A 120 0.89 13.09 4.28
C PHE A 120 0.45 12.22 3.10
N LEU A 121 -0.80 12.38 2.62
CA LEU A 121 -1.31 11.60 1.49
C LEU A 121 -0.44 11.79 0.23
N LEU A 122 -0.07 13.03 -0.08
CA LEU A 122 0.81 13.37 -1.20
C LEU A 122 2.17 12.67 -1.04
N SER A 123 2.79 12.74 0.15
CA SER A 123 4.08 12.11 0.41
C SER A 123 4.03 10.57 0.25
N VAL A 124 2.93 9.93 0.66
CA VAL A 124 2.74 8.49 0.50
C VAL A 124 2.60 8.12 -0.98
N LEU A 125 1.79 8.87 -1.74
CA LEU A 125 1.64 8.67 -3.19
C LEU A 125 2.98 8.86 -3.91
N GLU A 126 3.72 9.91 -3.57
CA GLU A 126 5.06 10.18 -4.12
C GLU A 126 6.05 9.06 -3.82
N ASN A 127 6.05 8.55 -2.59
CA ASN A 127 6.91 7.43 -2.22
C ASN A 127 6.59 6.16 -3.02
N PHE A 128 5.32 5.80 -3.19
CA PHE A 128 4.94 4.63 -4.01
C PHE A 128 5.32 4.81 -5.49
N ILE A 129 5.05 5.98 -6.05
CA ILE A 129 5.44 6.33 -7.42
C ILE A 129 6.98 6.25 -7.55
N GLY A 130 7.70 6.81 -6.59
CA GLY A 130 9.16 6.83 -6.51
C GLY A 130 9.75 5.44 -6.45
N ILE A 131 9.25 4.55 -5.60
CA ILE A 131 9.70 3.15 -5.48
C ILE A 131 9.55 2.41 -6.81
N LYS A 132 8.46 2.62 -7.55
CA LYS A 132 8.27 1.92 -8.83
C LYS A 132 9.12 2.51 -9.95
N LYS A 133 9.27 3.83 -10.00
CA LYS A 133 10.17 4.50 -10.96
C LYS A 133 11.62 4.13 -10.70
N ASP A 134 12.00 4.08 -9.43
CA ASP A 134 13.33 3.71 -8.99
C ASP A 134 13.40 2.21 -8.70
N LYS A 135 13.35 1.39 -9.77
CA LYS A 135 13.53 -0.07 -9.68
C LYS A 135 14.84 -0.51 -8.99
N ARG A 136 15.75 0.43 -8.67
CA ARG A 136 17.14 0.19 -8.29
C ARG A 136 17.58 0.81 -6.95
N LYS A 137 16.96 1.88 -6.43
CA LYS A 137 17.25 2.38 -5.06
C LYS A 137 16.60 1.51 -3.99
N GLY A 138 17.35 1.26 -2.92
CA GLY A 138 16.84 0.62 -1.69
C GLY A 138 16.97 -0.90 -1.64
N LYS A 139 17.21 -1.58 -2.76
CA LYS A 139 17.48 -3.02 -2.74
C LYS A 139 18.94 -3.27 -2.36
N PHE A 140 19.16 -3.76 -1.15
CA PHE A 140 20.45 -4.28 -0.72
C PHE A 140 20.32 -5.75 -0.36
N GLY A 141 21.36 -6.53 -0.64
CA GLY A 141 21.49 -7.89 -0.14
C GLY A 141 22.20 -7.83 1.20
N CYS A 142 22.00 -8.85 2.03
CA CYS A 142 22.84 -9.11 3.19
C CYS A 142 23.51 -10.46 3.01
N THR A 143 24.78 -10.56 3.39
CA THR A 143 25.52 -11.82 3.41
C THR A 143 26.38 -11.91 4.67
N ALA A 144 26.65 -13.14 5.12
CA ALA A 144 27.66 -13.38 6.13
C ALA A 144 29.07 -13.05 5.58
N ALA A 145 29.97 -12.54 6.42
CA ALA A 145 31.33 -12.16 6.02
C ALA A 145 32.12 -13.34 5.41
N GLU A 146 31.84 -14.55 5.88
CA GLU A 146 32.43 -15.80 5.44
C GLU A 146 31.92 -16.20 4.05
N TRP A 147 30.70 -15.79 3.69
CA TRP A 147 29.98 -16.21 2.48
C TRP A 147 29.97 -15.14 1.38
N ILE A 148 30.75 -14.07 1.54
CA ILE A 148 30.71 -12.90 0.67
C ILE A 148 30.96 -13.23 -0.80
N LYS A 149 31.90 -14.13 -1.11
CA LYS A 149 32.26 -14.47 -2.50
C LYS A 149 31.11 -15.20 -3.20
N ALA A 150 30.60 -16.27 -2.58
CA ALA A 150 29.48 -17.05 -3.10
C ALA A 150 28.21 -16.18 -3.22
N SER A 151 27.93 -15.38 -2.19
CA SER A 151 26.74 -14.52 -2.17
C SER A 151 26.83 -13.40 -3.21
N LYS A 152 28.02 -12.86 -3.50
CA LYS A 152 28.22 -11.89 -4.59
C LYS A 152 27.83 -12.48 -5.94
N GLU A 153 28.25 -13.71 -6.24
CA GLU A 153 27.95 -14.34 -7.54
C GLU A 153 26.46 -14.58 -7.74
N VAL A 154 25.76 -15.07 -6.72
CA VAL A 154 24.30 -15.27 -6.78
C VAL A 154 23.57 -13.93 -6.82
N TYR A 155 23.99 -12.96 -6.00
CA TYR A 155 23.29 -11.68 -5.88
C TYR A 155 23.41 -10.81 -7.15
N LYS A 156 24.40 -11.04 -8.01
CA LYS A 156 24.49 -10.42 -9.34
C LYS A 156 23.20 -10.60 -10.15
N ALA A 157 22.53 -11.74 -10.05
CA ALA A 157 21.30 -12.03 -10.78
C ALA A 157 20.08 -11.23 -10.26
N VAL A 158 20.11 -10.81 -8.99
CA VAL A 158 19.00 -10.07 -8.34
C VAL A 158 19.24 -8.56 -8.39
N ASN A 159 20.43 -8.12 -7.95
CA ASN A 159 20.87 -6.73 -7.98
C ASN A 159 22.39 -6.63 -7.72
N GLY A 160 23.21 -6.46 -8.75
CA GLY A 160 24.68 -6.54 -8.61
C GLY A 160 25.40 -5.36 -7.93
N ARG A 161 24.73 -4.44 -7.22
CA ARG A 161 25.34 -3.16 -6.78
C ARG A 161 25.51 -2.95 -5.28
N THR A 162 24.61 -3.49 -4.44
CA THR A 162 24.60 -3.18 -3.00
C THR A 162 24.46 -4.45 -2.16
N LEU A 163 25.56 -5.08 -1.76
CA LEU A 163 25.58 -6.25 -0.87
C LEU A 163 26.25 -5.87 0.45
N LYS A 164 25.47 -5.80 1.53
CA LYS A 164 25.93 -5.52 2.90
C LYS A 164 26.44 -6.80 3.54
N ILE A 165 27.40 -6.65 4.44
CA ILE A 165 28.07 -7.77 5.12
C ILE A 165 27.67 -7.77 6.60
N SER A 166 27.36 -8.94 7.13
CA SER A 166 27.15 -9.21 8.55
C SER A 166 28.18 -10.25 9.04
N PRO A 167 28.78 -10.11 10.22
CA PRO A 167 28.76 -8.88 11.01
C PRO A 167 29.46 -7.74 10.24
N PRO A 168 29.02 -6.48 10.41
CA PRO A 168 29.65 -5.34 9.75
C PRO A 168 31.06 -5.06 10.28
N ILE A 169 31.42 -5.71 11.38
CA ILE A 169 32.70 -5.62 12.07
C ILE A 169 33.21 -7.01 12.41
N LYS A 170 34.52 -7.20 12.25
CA LYS A 170 35.27 -8.35 12.72
C LYS A 170 35.96 -8.02 14.05
N SER A 171 36.41 -9.04 14.78
CA SER A 171 37.11 -8.89 16.07
C SER A 171 38.33 -7.96 15.99
N ASN A 172 38.99 -7.86 14.83
CA ASN A 172 40.14 -7.00 14.57
C ASN A 172 39.78 -5.57 14.10
N THR A 173 38.50 -5.26 13.94
CA THR A 173 37.98 -3.96 13.46
C THR A 173 36.95 -3.34 14.41
N ILE A 174 36.78 -3.93 15.59
CA ILE A 174 35.90 -3.40 16.63
C ILE A 174 36.58 -2.19 17.29
N GLU A 175 35.90 -1.06 17.36
CA GLU A 175 36.42 0.09 18.09
C GLU A 175 36.21 -0.13 19.60
N THR A 176 37.29 -0.10 20.37
CA THR A 176 37.27 -0.39 21.83
C THR A 176 36.39 0.57 22.63
N LYS A 177 36.06 1.74 22.08
CA LYS A 177 35.10 2.70 22.67
C LYS A 177 33.65 2.23 22.64
N TRP A 178 33.31 1.19 21.87
CA TRP A 178 31.96 0.62 21.79
C TRP A 178 31.69 -0.49 22.82
N THR A 179 32.73 -0.91 23.54
CA THR A 179 32.66 -1.97 24.55
C THR A 179 32.78 -1.45 25.98
N GLN A 180 32.83 -0.12 26.16
CA GLN A 180 32.86 0.56 27.46
C GLN A 180 31.47 1.08 27.85
#